data_AF-A0A9X2A4Z7-F1
#
_entry.id   AF-A0A9X2A4Z7-F1
#
_cell.length_a   1.000
_cell.length_b   1.000
_cell.length_c   1.000
_cell.angle_alpha   90.00
_cell.angle_beta   90.00
_cell.angle_gamma   90.00
#
_symmetry.space_group_name_H-M   'P 1'
#
loop_
_entity.id
_entity.type
_entity.pdbx_description
1 polymer ?
#
loop_
_entity_poly.entity_id
_entity_poly.type
_entity_poly.pdbx_seq_one_letter_code
_entity_poly.pdbx_strand_id
1 'polypeptide(L)'
;MNAFRALARSISVVFVTVAGLIVVILLGTFLYHQNPGLFAGASEEIWQPKDPAAEIAGGFIEPYVEYGYLLITETSAHIGPMAEDPKMHFAGNNLACVNCHLKAGTQAGSGSWIGVTERFPQFRGRSNSEGTIEDRVNGCMERSMNGKKLPEASKEMKAIVTYMEWLGEGLPKEREKEFKGFPQIEIPDMVVDLQKGKTLYLKECAVCHGEDGQGQKSNDPSIAYLYPPLWGEDSFNDGAGMHRVLTAAQFIRSNMPFEQATWDAPKLSDEEAYHLAGYINSFSRPHKQHLELDFPDRKLKPVSTPYGPWADDFSAEQHRSGPFPPIIEFYKKKYNLTKTK
;
A
#
# COMPACT_ATOMS: atom_id res chain seq x y z
N MET A 1 -76.84 -29.72 -24.06
CA MET A 1 -76.19 -30.50 -22.99
C MET A 1 -74.66 -30.57 -23.11
N ASN A 2 -74.08 -30.83 -24.30
CA ASN A 2 -72.62 -30.97 -24.45
C ASN A 2 -71.82 -29.68 -24.18
N ALA A 3 -72.31 -28.53 -24.63
CA ALA A 3 -71.65 -27.24 -24.38
C ALA A 3 -71.59 -26.88 -22.88
N PHE A 4 -72.66 -27.18 -22.13
CA PHE A 4 -72.71 -26.94 -20.68
C PHE A 4 -71.72 -27.84 -19.91
N ARG A 5 -71.57 -29.11 -20.31
CA ARG A 5 -70.58 -30.02 -19.72
C ARG A 5 -69.13 -29.58 -20.01
N ALA A 6 -68.88 -29.07 -21.22
CA ALA A 6 -67.55 -28.54 -21.59
C ALA A 6 -67.20 -27.26 -20.80
N LEU A 7 -68.17 -26.36 -20.62
CA LEU A 7 -68.01 -25.16 -19.80
C LEU A 7 -67.76 -25.51 -18.32
N ALA A 8 -68.57 -26.42 -17.76
CA ALA A 8 -68.41 -26.87 -16.38
C ALA A 8 -67.03 -27.52 -16.15
N ARG A 9 -66.55 -28.36 -17.07
CA ARG A 9 -65.21 -28.96 -17.00
C ARG A 9 -64.10 -27.91 -17.07
N SER A 10 -64.25 -26.91 -17.94
CA SER A 10 -63.28 -25.82 -18.07
C SER A 10 -63.21 -24.96 -16.80
N ILE A 11 -64.36 -24.65 -16.20
CA ILE A 11 -64.44 -23.94 -14.91
C ILE A 11 -63.81 -24.77 -13.80
N SER A 12 -64.07 -26.08 -13.73
CA SER A 12 -63.44 -26.97 -12.74
C SER A 12 -61.93 -27.02 -12.88
N VAL A 13 -61.40 -27.09 -14.11
CA VAL A 13 -59.95 -27.07 -14.35
C VAL A 13 -59.34 -25.75 -13.90
N VAL A 14 -59.94 -24.61 -14.25
CA VAL A 14 -59.47 -23.29 -13.80
C VAL A 14 -59.51 -23.20 -12.28
N PHE A 15 -60.60 -23.64 -11.65
CA PHE A 15 -60.74 -23.61 -10.19
C PHE A 15 -59.69 -24.45 -9.49
N VAL A 16 -59.44 -25.68 -9.95
CA VAL A 16 -58.40 -26.57 -9.39
C VAL A 16 -57.01 -25.96 -9.59
N THR A 17 -56.75 -25.34 -10.74
CA THR A 17 -55.45 -24.70 -11.03
C THR A 17 -55.21 -23.50 -10.11
N VAL A 18 -56.23 -22.65 -9.93
CA VAL A 18 -56.15 -21.49 -9.03
C VAL A 18 -56.01 -21.95 -7.58
N ALA A 19 -56.76 -22.95 -7.14
CA ALA A 19 -56.63 -23.53 -5.80
C ALA A 19 -55.22 -24.11 -5.57
N GLY A 20 -54.66 -24.81 -6.57
CA GLY A 20 -53.29 -25.31 -6.53
C GLY A 20 -52.25 -24.18 -6.39
N LEU A 21 -52.38 -23.10 -7.16
CA LEU A 21 -51.52 -21.93 -7.06
C LEU A 21 -51.61 -21.26 -5.68
N ILE A 22 -52.82 -21.13 -5.12
CA ILE A 22 -53.03 -20.58 -3.79
C ILE A 22 -52.31 -21.44 -2.75
N VAL A 23 -52.40 -22.77 -2.84
CA VAL A 23 -51.69 -23.68 -1.93
C VAL A 23 -50.17 -23.51 -2.06
N VAL A 24 -49.63 -23.41 -3.27
CA VAL A 24 -48.19 -23.18 -3.48
C VAL A 24 -47.74 -21.84 -2.90
N ILE A 25 -48.53 -20.78 -3.09
CA ILE A 25 -48.24 -19.45 -2.53
C ILE A 25 -48.27 -19.50 -1.00
N LEU A 26 -49.31 -20.10 -0.40
CA LEU A 26 -49.44 -20.23 1.05
C LEU A 26 -48.32 -21.08 1.65
N LEU A 27 -47.91 -22.15 0.96
CA LEU A 27 -46.78 -22.98 1.38
C LEU A 27 -45.47 -22.20 1.29
N GLY A 28 -45.27 -21.44 0.20
CA GLY A 28 -44.11 -20.58 0.01
C GLY A 28 -44.01 -19.49 1.06
N THR A 29 -45.11 -18.81 1.39
CA THR A 29 -45.14 -17.78 2.44
C THR A 29 -44.95 -18.37 3.83
N PHE A 30 -45.53 -19.55 4.11
CA PHE A 30 -45.30 -20.27 5.36
C PHE A 30 -43.84 -20.65 5.53
N LEU A 31 -43.22 -21.21 4.49
CA LEU A 31 -41.79 -21.56 4.49
C LEU A 31 -40.91 -20.31 4.64
N TYR A 32 -41.23 -19.21 3.96
CA TYR A 32 -40.51 -17.94 4.09
C TYR A 32 -40.59 -17.39 5.51
N HIS A 33 -41.75 -17.48 6.16
CA HIS A 33 -41.91 -17.01 7.54
C HIS A 33 -41.18 -17.90 8.55
N GLN A 34 -41.09 -19.21 8.30
CA GLN A 34 -40.37 -20.16 9.16
C GLN A 34 -38.85 -20.02 9.03
N ASN A 35 -38.36 -19.86 7.80
CA ASN A 35 -36.93 -19.70 7.53
C ASN A 35 -36.74 -18.79 6.30
N PRO A 36 -36.62 -17.47 6.53
CA PRO A 36 -36.38 -16.51 5.45
C PRO A 36 -35.09 -16.81 4.69
N GLY A 37 -34.10 -17.42 5.36
CA GLY A 37 -32.81 -17.81 4.78
C GLY A 37 -32.90 -18.92 3.73
N LEU A 38 -34.01 -19.67 3.68
CA LEU A 38 -34.27 -20.68 2.66
C LEU A 38 -34.56 -20.08 1.28
N PHE A 39 -34.92 -18.79 1.25
CA PHE A 39 -35.17 -17.98 0.06
C PHE A 39 -34.20 -16.81 -0.08
N ALA A 40 -33.30 -16.61 0.88
CA ALA A 40 -32.15 -15.76 0.67
C ALA A 40 -31.30 -16.45 -0.40
N GLY A 41 -31.14 -15.81 -1.56
CA GLY A 41 -30.01 -16.13 -2.43
C GLY A 41 -28.74 -16.06 -1.57
N ALA A 42 -27.74 -16.90 -1.88
CA ALA A 42 -26.44 -16.80 -1.21
C ALA A 42 -26.08 -15.32 -1.09
N SER A 43 -25.96 -14.82 0.14
CA SER A 43 -25.54 -13.44 0.35
C SER A 43 -24.26 -13.28 -0.45
N GLU A 44 -24.21 -12.31 -1.37
CA GLU A 44 -22.96 -11.98 -2.06
C GLU A 44 -21.91 -11.82 -0.96
N GLU A 45 -20.97 -12.77 -0.91
CA GLU A 45 -19.93 -12.79 0.09
C GLU A 45 -19.07 -11.57 -0.20
N ILE A 46 -19.25 -10.50 0.60
CA ILE A 46 -18.58 -9.23 0.36
C ILE A 46 -17.09 -9.51 0.54
N TRP A 47 -16.33 -9.51 -0.56
CA TRP A 47 -14.89 -9.72 -0.55
C TRP A 47 -14.21 -8.83 0.49
N GLN A 48 -13.39 -9.43 1.35
CA GLN A 48 -12.60 -8.72 2.34
C GLN A 48 -11.11 -8.93 2.06
N PRO A 49 -10.27 -7.93 2.37
CA PRO A 49 -8.83 -8.14 2.43
C PRO A 49 -8.49 -9.33 3.32
N LYS A 50 -7.56 -10.16 2.83
CA LYS A 50 -6.99 -11.28 3.58
C LYS A 50 -6.38 -10.81 4.89
N ASP A 51 -6.41 -11.68 5.91
CA ASP A 51 -5.57 -11.55 7.12
C ASP A 51 -4.43 -12.56 6.99
N PRO A 52 -3.24 -12.15 6.51
CA PRO A 52 -2.18 -13.08 6.21
C PRO A 52 -1.71 -13.89 7.41
N ALA A 53 -1.65 -13.27 8.58
CA ALA A 53 -1.22 -13.95 9.80
C ALA A 53 -2.23 -15.04 10.21
N ALA A 54 -3.53 -14.71 10.17
CA ALA A 54 -4.59 -15.64 10.54
C ALA A 54 -4.73 -16.79 9.53
N GLU A 55 -4.68 -16.50 8.22
CA GLU A 55 -4.80 -17.51 7.18
C GLU A 55 -3.61 -18.49 7.16
N ILE A 56 -2.38 -17.99 7.36
CA ILE A 56 -1.19 -18.83 7.47
C ILE A 56 -1.25 -19.71 8.73
N ALA A 57 -1.75 -19.19 9.86
CA ALA A 57 -1.92 -19.98 11.08
C ALA A 57 -3.06 -21.00 11.00
N GLY A 58 -4.04 -20.78 10.12
CA GLY A 58 -5.31 -21.50 10.08
C GLY A 58 -5.31 -22.82 9.28
N GLY A 59 -4.26 -23.14 8.53
CA GLY A 59 -4.22 -24.40 7.76
C GLY A 59 -3.14 -24.47 6.69
N PHE A 60 -3.43 -25.25 5.64
CA PHE A 60 -2.50 -25.39 4.51
C PHE A 60 -2.49 -24.11 3.68
N ILE A 61 -1.33 -23.46 3.63
CA ILE A 61 -1.01 -22.36 2.73
C ILE A 61 -0.01 -22.85 1.68
N GLU A 62 -0.04 -22.27 0.49
CA GLU A 62 0.96 -22.58 -0.53
C GLU A 62 2.37 -22.17 -0.04
N PRO A 63 3.41 -23.03 -0.18
CA PRO A 63 4.72 -22.76 0.42
C PRO A 63 5.43 -21.47 -0.05
N TYR A 64 5.24 -21.03 -1.30
CA TYR A 64 5.77 -19.75 -1.77
C TYR A 64 5.01 -18.55 -1.19
N VAL A 65 3.71 -18.66 -0.92
CA VAL A 65 2.93 -17.64 -0.20
C VAL A 65 3.45 -17.49 1.24
N GLU A 66 3.63 -18.59 1.97
CA GLU A 66 4.18 -18.57 3.33
C GLU A 66 5.59 -17.97 3.35
N TYR A 67 6.46 -18.45 2.44
CA TYR A 67 7.81 -17.93 2.37
C TYR A 67 7.87 -16.46 1.96
N GLY A 68 6.98 -16.03 1.04
CA GLY A 68 6.84 -14.64 0.65
C GLY A 68 6.41 -13.74 1.79
N TYR A 69 5.46 -14.22 2.61
CA TYR A 69 5.04 -13.55 3.84
C TYR A 69 6.22 -13.36 4.81
N LEU A 70 6.98 -14.42 5.09
CA LEU A 70 8.16 -14.35 5.96
C LEU A 70 9.22 -13.38 5.42
N LEU A 71 9.48 -13.39 4.10
CA LEU A 71 10.43 -12.46 3.48
C LEU A 71 10.02 -10.99 3.65
N ILE A 72 8.72 -10.68 3.69
CA ILE A 72 8.24 -9.30 3.83
C ILE A 72 8.08 -8.86 5.29
N THR A 73 7.74 -9.76 6.22
CA THR A 73 7.56 -9.46 7.65
C THR A 73 8.89 -9.49 8.41
N GLU A 74 9.75 -10.44 8.06
CA GLU A 74 11.01 -10.78 8.74
C GLU A 74 12.19 -10.55 7.78
N THR A 75 12.12 -9.52 6.93
CA THR A 75 13.09 -9.27 5.85
C THR A 75 14.53 -9.30 6.33
N SER A 76 14.83 -8.71 7.50
CA SER A 76 16.19 -8.71 8.04
C SER A 76 16.71 -10.12 8.34
N ALA A 77 15.85 -11.01 8.88
CA ALA A 77 16.22 -12.37 9.25
C ALA A 77 16.38 -13.31 8.05
N HIS A 78 15.66 -13.07 6.95
CA HIS A 78 15.71 -13.98 5.78
C HIS A 78 16.61 -13.47 4.65
N ILE A 79 16.58 -12.16 4.37
CA ILE A 79 17.31 -11.56 3.25
C ILE A 79 18.04 -10.25 3.63
N GLY A 80 18.31 -10.03 4.91
CA GLY A 80 19.01 -8.84 5.40
C GLY A 80 20.13 -9.15 6.39
N PRO A 81 20.58 -8.15 7.17
CA PRO A 81 21.76 -8.28 8.02
C PRO A 81 21.69 -9.36 9.10
N MET A 82 20.50 -9.80 9.49
CA MET A 82 20.29 -10.85 10.50
C MET A 82 20.26 -12.27 9.92
N ALA A 83 20.26 -12.42 8.59
CA ALA A 83 20.28 -13.75 7.98
C ALA A 83 21.59 -14.49 8.25
N GLU A 84 21.48 -15.80 8.54
CA GLU A 84 22.62 -16.65 8.90
C GLU A 84 23.64 -16.79 7.75
N ASP A 85 23.16 -16.94 6.51
CA ASP A 85 24.03 -17.00 5.32
C ASP A 85 24.30 -15.58 4.80
N PRO A 86 25.56 -15.09 4.81
CA PRO A 86 25.90 -13.78 4.25
C PRO A 86 25.55 -13.60 2.77
N LYS A 87 25.37 -14.68 2.00
CA LYS A 87 24.88 -14.60 0.62
C LYS A 87 23.47 -14.06 0.54
N MET A 88 22.68 -14.25 1.59
CA MET A 88 21.31 -13.75 1.72
C MET A 88 21.25 -12.29 2.15
N HIS A 89 22.37 -11.62 2.45
CA HIS A 89 22.39 -10.19 2.79
C HIS A 89 22.11 -9.33 1.55
N PHE A 90 20.85 -9.28 1.14
CA PHE A 90 20.34 -8.47 0.03
C PHE A 90 19.89 -7.10 0.52
N ALA A 91 19.16 -7.02 1.62
CA ALA A 91 18.95 -5.79 2.37
C ALA A 91 20.24 -5.37 3.09
N GLY A 92 20.55 -4.08 3.06
CA GLY A 92 21.70 -3.49 3.73
C GLY A 92 21.36 -2.73 5.01
N ASN A 93 20.08 -2.66 5.37
CA ASN A 93 19.59 -2.19 6.67
C ASN A 93 18.66 -3.23 7.29
N ASN A 94 18.24 -2.99 8.54
CA ASN A 94 17.37 -3.89 9.30
C ASN A 94 15.87 -3.52 9.19
N LEU A 95 15.47 -2.74 8.20
CA LEU A 95 14.05 -2.55 7.93
C LEU A 95 13.42 -3.86 7.42
N ALA A 96 12.10 -3.94 7.52
CA ALA A 96 11.26 -4.92 6.85
C ALA A 96 10.31 -4.22 5.88
N CYS A 97 9.86 -4.93 4.85
CA CYS A 97 8.92 -4.37 3.86
C CYS A 97 7.65 -3.82 4.55
N VAL A 98 7.19 -4.51 5.60
CA VAL A 98 6.01 -4.14 6.39
C VAL A 98 6.19 -2.89 7.26
N ASN A 99 7.40 -2.38 7.43
CA ASN A 99 7.60 -1.10 8.12
C ASN A 99 7.04 0.10 7.33
N CYS A 100 6.81 -0.07 6.02
CA CYS A 100 6.13 0.92 5.17
C CYS A 100 4.82 0.38 4.57
N HIS A 101 4.73 -0.93 4.35
CA HIS A 101 3.57 -1.60 3.78
C HIS A 101 2.75 -2.26 4.89
N LEU A 102 1.90 -1.47 5.54
CA LEU A 102 1.27 -1.84 6.80
C LEU A 102 0.32 -3.03 6.66
N LYS A 103 0.11 -3.73 7.78
CA LYS A 103 -0.68 -4.98 7.87
C LYS A 103 -0.25 -6.00 6.81
N ALA A 104 1.06 -6.27 6.72
CA ALA A 104 1.62 -7.17 5.72
C ALA A 104 1.23 -6.80 4.27
N GLY A 105 1.07 -5.50 3.99
CA GLY A 105 0.70 -5.00 2.68
C GLY A 105 -0.80 -5.03 2.37
N THR A 106 -1.69 -5.36 3.31
CA THR A 106 -3.14 -5.38 3.07
C THR A 106 -3.83 -4.04 3.39
N GLN A 107 -3.16 -3.12 4.09
CA GLN A 107 -3.77 -1.85 4.49
C GLN A 107 -3.86 -0.85 3.33
N ALA A 108 -5.10 -0.50 2.95
CA ALA A 108 -5.39 0.60 2.04
C ALA A 108 -4.73 1.91 2.51
N GLY A 109 -4.26 2.72 1.54
CA GLY A 109 -3.57 3.98 1.81
C GLY A 109 -2.15 3.85 2.40
N SER A 110 -1.64 2.63 2.61
CA SER A 110 -0.25 2.36 3.03
C SER A 110 0.61 1.75 1.91
N GLY A 111 0.24 2.00 0.64
CA GLY A 111 0.93 1.40 -0.50
C GLY A 111 0.68 -0.10 -0.59
N SER A 112 -0.56 -0.52 -0.37
CA SER A 112 -0.98 -1.92 -0.35
C SER A 112 -0.54 -2.70 -1.60
N TRP A 113 -0.27 -3.99 -1.38
CA TRP A 113 0.06 -4.97 -2.41
C TRP A 113 -1.17 -5.68 -2.97
N ILE A 114 -2.36 -5.49 -2.40
CA ILE A 114 -3.61 -6.01 -2.95
C ILE A 114 -3.76 -5.49 -4.39
N GLY A 115 -3.92 -6.43 -5.34
CA GLY A 115 -4.00 -6.15 -6.78
C GLY A 115 -2.79 -5.41 -7.35
N VAL A 116 -1.60 -5.54 -6.74
CA VAL A 116 -0.40 -4.84 -7.23
C VAL A 116 0.14 -5.43 -8.52
N THR A 117 0.13 -6.75 -8.64
CA THR A 117 0.67 -7.47 -9.80
C THR A 117 -0.11 -7.18 -11.08
N GLU A 118 -1.44 -7.04 -10.99
CA GLU A 118 -2.34 -6.64 -12.09
C GLU A 118 -2.02 -5.23 -12.66
N ARG A 119 -1.24 -4.42 -11.93
CA ARG A 119 -0.79 -3.09 -12.35
C ARG A 119 0.56 -3.13 -13.05
N PHE A 120 1.13 -4.30 -13.33
CA PHE A 120 2.41 -4.47 -14.02
C PHE A 120 2.26 -5.35 -15.27
N PRO A 121 3.07 -5.12 -16.33
CA PRO A 121 4.12 -4.10 -16.44
C PRO A 121 3.57 -2.67 -16.44
N GLN A 122 4.37 -1.71 -15.96
CA GLN A 122 4.01 -0.28 -16.02
C GLN A 122 5.21 0.61 -16.33
N PHE A 123 4.93 1.74 -16.97
CA PHE A 123 5.89 2.80 -17.15
C PHE A 123 6.36 3.38 -15.82
N ARG A 124 7.67 3.49 -15.65
CA ARG A 124 8.31 4.02 -14.45
C ARG A 124 9.17 5.23 -14.81
N GLY A 125 8.75 6.40 -14.37
CA GLY A 125 9.50 7.64 -14.63
C GLY A 125 10.95 7.62 -14.12
N ARG A 126 11.25 6.81 -13.07
CA ARG A 126 12.61 6.66 -12.54
C ARG A 126 13.56 5.94 -13.48
N SER A 127 13.10 4.95 -14.24
CA SER A 127 13.90 4.25 -15.26
C SER A 127 13.66 4.79 -16.67
N ASN A 128 12.61 5.60 -16.87
CA ASN A 128 12.12 6.02 -18.17
C ASN A 128 11.84 4.84 -19.12
N SER A 129 11.25 3.78 -18.57
CA SER A 129 10.94 2.53 -19.28
C SER A 129 9.71 1.86 -18.69
N GLU A 130 9.10 0.95 -19.44
CA GLU A 130 8.26 -0.10 -18.85
C GLU A 130 9.12 -0.97 -17.92
N GLY A 131 8.53 -1.44 -16.82
CA GLY A 131 9.18 -2.35 -15.89
C GLY A 131 8.18 -3.31 -15.25
N THR A 132 8.68 -4.43 -14.74
CA THR A 132 7.87 -5.50 -14.14
C THR A 132 7.64 -5.28 -12.63
N ILE A 133 6.91 -6.20 -11.99
CA ILE A 133 6.75 -6.19 -10.53
C ILE A 133 8.08 -6.50 -9.83
N GLU A 134 8.91 -7.38 -10.40
CA GLU A 134 10.25 -7.70 -9.91
C GLU A 134 11.16 -6.47 -9.96
N ASP A 135 11.12 -5.70 -11.05
CA ASP A 135 11.81 -4.41 -11.14
C ASP A 135 11.35 -3.44 -10.03
N ARG A 136 10.07 -3.49 -9.66
CA ARG A 136 9.50 -2.65 -8.60
C ARG A 136 10.00 -3.09 -7.22
N VAL A 137 10.06 -4.39 -6.95
CA VAL A 137 10.63 -4.98 -5.72
C VAL A 137 12.11 -4.61 -5.62
N ASN A 138 12.89 -4.85 -6.67
CA ASN A 138 14.30 -4.50 -6.71
C ASN A 138 14.57 -3.00 -6.55
N GLY A 139 13.68 -2.16 -7.07
CA GLY A 139 13.73 -0.72 -6.82
C GLY A 139 13.58 -0.35 -5.34
N CYS A 140 12.78 -1.10 -4.56
CA CYS A 140 12.70 -0.99 -3.10
C CYS A 140 13.97 -1.51 -2.42
N MET A 141 14.47 -2.68 -2.84
CA MET A 141 15.67 -3.29 -2.24
C MET A 141 16.87 -2.34 -2.28
N GLU A 142 17.11 -1.69 -3.42
CA GLU A 142 18.24 -0.74 -3.58
C GLU A 142 18.09 0.58 -2.81
N ARG A 143 16.89 0.87 -2.28
CA ARG A 143 16.55 2.20 -1.76
C ARG A 143 16.01 2.15 -0.34
N SER A 144 14.79 1.62 -0.19
CA SER A 144 14.17 1.44 1.11
C SER A 144 14.98 0.49 1.98
N MET A 145 15.49 -0.60 1.40
CA MET A 145 16.26 -1.61 2.14
C MET A 145 17.77 -1.34 2.13
N ASN A 146 18.20 -0.20 1.58
CA ASN A 146 19.61 0.20 1.43
C ASN A 146 20.53 -0.93 0.92
N GLY A 147 20.01 -1.76 0.01
CA GLY A 147 20.60 -3.03 -0.33
C GLY A 147 20.96 -3.17 -1.81
N LYS A 148 20.98 -4.42 -2.27
CA LYS A 148 21.22 -4.83 -3.65
C LYS A 148 20.00 -5.58 -4.20
N LYS A 149 19.94 -5.69 -5.53
CA LYS A 149 18.86 -6.42 -6.20
C LYS A 149 18.88 -7.91 -5.81
N LEU A 150 17.68 -8.46 -5.65
CA LEU A 150 17.44 -9.90 -5.70
C LEU A 150 17.53 -10.37 -7.17
N PRO A 151 18.12 -11.54 -7.46
CA PRO A 151 18.03 -12.13 -8.80
C PRO A 151 16.57 -12.39 -9.17
N GLU A 152 16.14 -11.96 -10.35
CA GLU A 152 14.72 -12.02 -10.74
C GLU A 152 14.17 -13.46 -10.74
N ALA A 153 14.99 -14.44 -11.13
CA ALA A 153 14.61 -15.85 -11.14
C ALA A 153 14.75 -16.56 -9.77
N SER A 154 15.18 -15.85 -8.71
CA SER A 154 15.44 -16.44 -7.40
C SER A 154 14.17 -16.93 -6.72
N LYS A 155 14.34 -17.83 -5.74
CA LYS A 155 13.24 -18.35 -4.94
C LYS A 155 12.55 -17.22 -4.17
N GLU A 156 13.34 -16.28 -3.65
CA GLU A 156 12.90 -15.16 -2.83
C GLU A 156 12.06 -14.17 -3.65
N MET A 157 12.51 -13.81 -4.85
CA MET A 157 11.74 -12.93 -5.74
C MET A 157 10.39 -13.57 -6.09
N LYS A 158 10.41 -14.84 -6.51
CA LYS A 158 9.18 -15.59 -6.82
C LYS A 158 8.23 -15.63 -5.63
N ALA A 159 8.72 -15.92 -4.43
CA ALA A 159 7.91 -15.99 -3.22
C ALA A 159 7.27 -14.64 -2.86
N ILE A 160 8.03 -13.55 -2.95
CA ILE A 160 7.50 -12.20 -2.73
C ILE A 160 6.38 -11.89 -3.72
N VAL A 161 6.58 -12.19 -5.01
CA VAL A 161 5.56 -11.94 -6.05
C VAL A 161 4.34 -12.83 -5.86
N THR A 162 4.51 -14.13 -5.61
CA THR A 162 3.40 -15.06 -5.34
C THR A 162 2.58 -14.63 -4.11
N TYR A 163 3.23 -14.15 -3.06
CA TYR A 163 2.52 -13.55 -1.93
C TYR A 163 1.69 -12.32 -2.33
N MET A 164 2.24 -11.43 -3.16
CA MET A 164 1.49 -10.27 -3.67
C MET A 164 0.31 -10.65 -4.57
N GLU A 165 0.45 -11.69 -5.39
CA GLU A 165 -0.63 -12.25 -6.21
C GLU A 165 -1.75 -12.82 -5.33
N TRP A 166 -1.38 -13.62 -4.34
CA TRP A 166 -2.31 -14.23 -3.38
C TRP A 166 -3.15 -13.19 -2.63
N LEU A 167 -2.55 -12.07 -2.22
CA LEU A 167 -3.28 -10.95 -1.59
C LEU A 167 -4.38 -10.36 -2.50
N GLY A 168 -4.23 -10.43 -3.82
CA GLY A 168 -5.18 -9.90 -4.79
C GLY A 168 -6.28 -10.88 -5.20
N GLU A 169 -6.23 -12.14 -4.76
CA GLU A 169 -7.21 -13.15 -5.16
C GLU A 169 -8.65 -12.74 -4.82
N GLY A 170 -9.52 -12.78 -5.83
CA GLY A 170 -10.94 -12.44 -5.69
C GLY A 170 -11.24 -10.95 -5.57
N LEU A 171 -10.24 -10.06 -5.68
CA LEU A 171 -10.43 -8.61 -5.61
C LEU A 171 -11.44 -8.12 -6.68
N PRO A 172 -12.54 -7.47 -6.28
CA PRO A 172 -13.45 -6.86 -7.24
C PRO A 172 -12.79 -5.69 -7.98
N LYS A 173 -12.96 -5.63 -9.31
CA LYS A 173 -12.29 -4.64 -10.17
C LYS A 173 -12.59 -3.20 -9.77
N GLU A 174 -13.82 -2.94 -9.32
CA GLU A 174 -14.28 -1.64 -8.86
C GLU A 174 -13.55 -1.15 -7.59
N ARG A 175 -12.99 -2.07 -6.80
CA ARG A 175 -12.28 -1.78 -5.55
C ARG A 175 -10.76 -1.67 -5.70
N GLU A 176 -10.20 -2.00 -6.86
CA GLU A 176 -8.74 -1.93 -7.11
C GLU A 176 -8.13 -0.57 -6.73
N LYS A 177 -8.88 0.52 -6.92
CA LYS A 177 -8.42 1.89 -6.63
C LYS A 177 -8.21 2.14 -5.14
N GLU A 178 -8.92 1.43 -4.26
CA GLU A 178 -8.83 1.59 -2.79
C GLU A 178 -7.41 1.28 -2.27
N PHE A 179 -6.74 0.32 -2.91
CA PHE A 179 -5.45 -0.21 -2.46
C PHE A 179 -4.24 0.46 -3.15
N LYS A 180 -4.48 1.43 -4.04
CA LYS A 180 -3.43 2.03 -4.86
C LYS A 180 -2.66 3.12 -4.11
N GLY A 181 -1.46 2.79 -3.65
CA GLY A 181 -0.46 3.77 -3.21
C GLY A 181 -0.82 4.48 -1.90
N PHE A 182 -0.38 5.72 -1.76
CA PHE A 182 -0.77 6.60 -0.66
C PHE A 182 -1.81 7.61 -1.15
N PRO A 183 -2.80 7.97 -0.32
CA PRO A 183 -3.73 9.05 -0.61
C PRO A 183 -2.98 10.35 -0.86
N GLN A 184 -3.52 11.17 -1.76
CA GLN A 184 -2.94 12.48 -2.02
C GLN A 184 -3.26 13.42 -0.86
N ILE A 185 -2.35 14.35 -0.60
CA ILE A 185 -2.59 15.52 0.25
C ILE A 185 -2.72 16.75 -0.64
N GLU A 186 -3.39 17.78 -0.15
CA GLU A 186 -3.21 19.14 -0.65
C GLU A 186 -1.77 19.58 -0.38
N ILE A 187 -1.04 19.92 -1.44
CA ILE A 187 0.36 20.31 -1.34
C ILE A 187 0.41 21.74 -0.78
N PRO A 188 0.98 21.98 0.41
CA PRO A 188 1.02 23.31 0.99
C PRO A 188 1.88 24.28 0.15
N ASP A 189 1.39 25.50 -0.05
CA ASP A 189 2.15 26.59 -0.70
C ASP A 189 3.06 27.31 0.31
N MET A 190 3.93 26.55 0.94
CA MET A 190 4.86 27.07 1.95
C MET A 190 6.12 26.20 2.07
N VAL A 191 7.16 26.79 2.66
CA VAL A 191 8.36 26.06 3.07
C VAL A 191 8.04 25.22 4.31
N VAL A 192 8.69 24.07 4.44
CA VAL A 192 8.69 23.28 5.67
C VAL A 192 9.17 24.12 6.86
N ASP A 193 8.38 24.16 7.92
CA ASP A 193 8.78 24.63 9.25
C ASP A 193 9.31 23.46 10.09
N LEU A 194 10.63 23.40 10.27
CA LEU A 194 11.30 22.36 11.05
C LEU A 194 10.99 22.42 12.55
N GLN A 195 10.66 23.59 13.12
CA GLN A 195 10.29 23.70 14.53
C GLN A 195 8.88 23.18 14.78
N LYS A 196 7.94 23.49 13.88
CA LYS A 196 6.60 22.89 13.90
C LYS A 196 6.70 21.37 13.72
N GLY A 197 7.48 20.91 12.75
CA GLY A 197 7.75 19.48 12.53
C GLY A 197 8.37 18.80 13.76
N LYS A 198 9.36 19.41 14.41
CA LYS A 198 9.95 18.90 15.65
C LYS A 198 8.94 18.81 16.79
N THR A 199 8.12 19.83 16.96
CA THR A 199 7.09 19.85 18.02
C THR A 199 6.08 18.73 17.82
N LEU A 200 5.62 18.52 16.58
CA LEU A 200 4.75 17.41 16.21
C LEU A 200 5.44 16.06 16.46
N TYR A 201 6.72 15.94 16.08
CA TYR A 201 7.49 14.71 16.28
C TYR A 201 7.57 14.29 17.75
N LEU A 202 7.96 15.23 18.63
CA LEU A 202 8.05 14.98 20.06
C LEU A 202 6.71 14.62 20.69
N LYS A 203 5.63 15.21 20.19
CA LYS A 203 4.27 14.98 20.68
C LYS A 203 3.66 13.67 20.22
N GLU A 204 3.86 13.32 18.95
CA GLU A 204 3.07 12.28 18.27
C GLU A 204 3.90 11.04 17.87
N CYS A 205 5.24 11.14 17.79
CA CYS A 205 6.09 10.12 17.18
C CYS A 205 7.19 9.57 18.09
N ALA A 206 7.79 10.43 18.93
CA ALA A 206 8.98 10.09 19.72
C ALA A 206 8.74 8.94 20.72
N VAL A 207 7.51 8.75 21.19
CA VAL A 207 7.14 7.64 22.08
C VAL A 207 7.39 6.26 21.46
N CYS A 208 7.30 6.14 20.13
CA CYS A 208 7.54 4.89 19.41
C CYS A 208 8.89 4.89 18.68
N HIS A 209 9.20 5.98 17.97
CA HIS A 209 10.40 6.06 17.13
C HIS A 209 11.65 6.56 17.87
N GLY A 210 11.53 6.90 19.15
CA GLY A 210 12.60 7.47 19.97
C GLY A 210 12.82 8.96 19.71
N GLU A 211 13.40 9.67 20.68
CA GLU A 211 13.69 11.11 20.53
C GLU A 211 14.66 11.41 19.38
N ASP A 212 15.59 10.49 19.11
CA ASP A 212 16.60 10.59 18.06
C ASP A 212 16.24 9.74 16.82
N GLY A 213 14.98 9.32 16.67
CA GLY A 213 14.49 8.59 15.49
C GLY A 213 15.11 7.22 15.27
N GLN A 214 15.77 6.66 16.30
CA GLN A 214 16.48 5.39 16.28
C GLN A 214 15.57 4.16 16.25
N GLY A 215 14.26 4.36 16.44
CA GLY A 215 13.28 3.28 16.53
C GLY A 215 13.35 2.51 17.85
N GLN A 216 12.63 1.40 17.89
CA GLN A 216 12.62 0.44 18.99
C GLN A 216 12.81 -0.97 18.44
N LYS A 217 13.84 -1.68 18.92
CA LYS A 217 14.11 -3.07 18.54
C LYS A 217 12.98 -3.99 19.02
N SER A 218 12.73 -5.06 18.27
CA SER A 218 11.77 -6.10 18.70
C SER A 218 12.38 -7.01 19.76
N ASN A 219 11.53 -7.67 20.54
CA ASN A 219 11.91 -8.81 21.38
C ASN A 219 11.83 -10.14 20.61
N ASP A 220 11.17 -10.15 19.44
CA ASP A 220 11.13 -11.29 18.55
C ASP A 220 12.46 -11.38 17.78
N PRO A 221 13.20 -12.51 17.85
CA PRO A 221 14.50 -12.65 17.18
C PRO A 221 14.41 -12.62 15.64
N SER A 222 13.24 -12.81 15.05
CA SER A 222 13.04 -12.76 13.59
C SER A 222 12.76 -11.33 13.08
N ILE A 223 12.38 -10.41 13.97
CA ILE A 223 12.00 -9.03 13.62
C ILE A 223 13.03 -8.07 14.22
N ALA A 224 13.68 -7.26 13.39
CA ALA A 224 14.69 -6.35 13.92
C ALA A 224 14.08 -5.18 14.72
N TYR A 225 12.97 -4.61 14.24
CA TYR A 225 12.36 -3.40 14.80
C TYR A 225 10.86 -3.57 15.00
N LEU A 226 10.40 -3.31 16.23
CA LEU A 226 8.98 -3.09 16.53
C LEU A 226 8.52 -1.74 15.95
N TYR A 227 9.32 -0.70 16.16
CA TYR A 227 9.16 0.60 15.52
C TYR A 227 10.43 0.94 14.74
N PRO A 228 10.35 1.18 13.42
CA PRO A 228 11.54 1.34 12.59
C PRO A 228 12.28 2.65 12.86
N PRO A 229 13.61 2.69 12.62
CA PRO A 229 14.36 3.93 12.60
C PRO A 229 13.93 4.82 11.42
N LEU A 230 13.68 6.09 11.70
CA LEU A 230 13.20 7.05 10.71
C LEU A 230 14.36 7.75 9.97
N TRP A 231 15.54 7.81 10.59
CA TRP A 231 16.79 8.32 10.02
C TRP A 231 17.99 7.60 10.66
N GLY A 232 19.21 8.03 10.34
CA GLY A 232 20.43 7.34 10.75
C GLY A 232 20.77 6.14 9.86
N GLU A 233 21.90 5.48 10.17
CA GLU A 233 22.53 4.47 9.31
C GLU A 233 21.66 3.23 9.04
N ASP A 234 20.76 2.87 9.94
CA ASP A 234 19.91 1.68 9.82
C ASP A 234 18.52 2.00 9.21
N SER A 235 18.32 3.21 8.69
CA SER A 235 17.08 3.63 8.00
C SER A 235 17.18 3.46 6.48
N PHE A 236 16.13 3.86 5.77
CA PHE A 236 16.12 3.92 4.30
C PHE A 236 17.13 4.96 3.79
N ASN A 237 17.68 4.75 2.60
CA ASN A 237 18.67 5.67 2.03
C ASN A 237 18.03 6.91 1.36
N ASP A 238 18.87 7.88 1.02
CA ASP A 238 18.46 9.16 0.43
C ASP A 238 17.86 9.07 -0.99
N GLY A 239 17.98 7.91 -1.64
CA GLY A 239 17.33 7.60 -2.92
C GLY A 239 15.89 7.10 -2.76
N ALA A 240 15.46 6.73 -1.56
CA ALA A 240 14.15 6.14 -1.29
C ALA A 240 12.98 7.10 -1.54
N GLY A 241 11.85 6.53 -1.94
CA GLY A 241 10.63 7.30 -2.14
C GLY A 241 10.21 8.05 -0.88
N MET A 242 10.42 7.44 0.30
CA MET A 242 10.10 8.01 1.61
C MET A 242 10.99 9.19 2.01
N HIS A 243 12.17 9.36 1.39
CA HIS A 243 13.01 10.54 1.62
C HIS A 243 12.48 11.82 0.94
N ARG A 244 11.43 11.69 0.10
CA ARG A 244 10.78 12.83 -0.54
C ARG A 244 9.68 13.36 0.37
N VAL A 245 9.75 14.63 0.74
CA VAL A 245 8.85 15.23 1.74
C VAL A 245 7.37 15.04 1.42
N LEU A 246 6.94 15.18 0.15
CA LEU A 246 5.53 14.98 -0.21
C LEU A 246 5.10 13.52 -0.16
N THR A 247 6.02 12.57 -0.43
CA THR A 247 5.70 11.14 -0.30
C THR A 247 5.58 10.74 1.17
N ALA A 248 6.50 11.21 2.02
CA ALA A 248 6.44 10.98 3.46
C ALA A 248 5.21 11.63 4.10
N ALA A 249 4.87 12.86 3.74
CA ALA A 249 3.69 13.56 4.25
C ALA A 249 2.40 12.78 3.94
N GLN A 250 2.27 12.22 2.74
CA GLN A 250 1.12 11.39 2.38
C GLN A 250 1.02 10.09 3.19
N PHE A 251 2.16 9.43 3.43
CA PHE A 251 2.21 8.25 4.28
C PHE A 251 1.82 8.60 5.72
N ILE A 252 2.43 9.64 6.28
CA ILE A 252 2.21 10.12 7.65
C ILE A 252 0.74 10.50 7.85
N ARG A 253 0.19 11.37 7.01
CA ARG A 253 -1.20 11.83 7.10
C ARG A 253 -2.19 10.68 7.14
N SER A 254 -1.91 9.61 6.40
CA SER A 254 -2.87 8.51 6.18
C SER A 254 -2.68 7.33 7.14
N ASN A 255 -1.56 7.26 7.84
CA ASN A 255 -1.20 6.05 8.59
C ASN A 255 -0.54 6.33 9.95
N MET A 256 -0.16 7.57 10.24
CA MET A 256 0.54 7.94 11.47
C MET A 256 -0.19 9.07 12.22
N PRO A 257 -0.22 9.03 13.56
CA PRO A 257 0.31 7.97 14.43
C PRO A 257 -0.38 6.62 14.25
N PHE A 258 0.39 5.53 14.39
CA PHE A 258 -0.09 4.17 14.15
C PHE A 258 -1.32 3.84 15.01
N GLU A 259 -2.31 3.16 14.42
CA GLU A 259 -3.63 2.84 14.99
C GLU A 259 -4.52 4.03 15.38
N GLN A 260 -4.04 5.27 15.22
CA GLN A 260 -4.81 6.48 15.50
C GLN A 260 -5.20 7.25 14.24
N ALA A 261 -4.53 6.98 13.12
CA ALA A 261 -4.81 7.58 11.82
C ALA A 261 -5.10 6.50 10.78
N THR A 262 -6.13 6.75 9.98
CA THR A 262 -6.42 6.01 8.75
C THR A 262 -6.50 6.97 7.57
N TRP A 263 -6.50 6.45 6.35
CA TRP A 263 -6.55 7.28 5.15
C TRP A 263 -7.87 8.07 5.01
N ASP A 264 -8.96 7.57 5.61
CA ASP A 264 -10.30 8.16 5.64
C ASP A 264 -10.58 8.96 6.93
N ALA A 265 -9.81 8.73 8.00
CA ALA A 265 -9.85 9.49 9.24
C ALA A 265 -8.41 9.87 9.68
N PRO A 266 -7.76 10.82 8.97
CA PRO A 266 -6.42 11.26 9.32
C PRO A 266 -6.43 12.01 10.66
N LYS A 267 -5.42 11.76 11.51
CA LYS A 267 -5.24 12.50 12.76
C LYS A 267 -4.58 13.87 12.52
N LEU A 268 -3.61 13.90 11.62
CA LEU A 268 -2.87 15.12 11.26
C LEU A 268 -3.46 15.74 10.01
N SER A 269 -3.48 17.06 9.96
CA SER A 269 -3.76 17.79 8.71
C SER A 269 -2.65 17.59 7.69
N ASP A 270 -2.95 17.88 6.42
CA ASP A 270 -1.99 17.80 5.32
C ASP A 270 -0.76 18.70 5.58
N GLU A 271 -0.95 19.89 6.16
CA GLU A 271 0.13 20.82 6.54
C GLU A 271 0.97 20.30 7.71
N GLU A 272 0.35 19.72 8.75
CA GLU A 272 1.09 19.14 9.88
C GLU A 272 1.93 17.95 9.42
N ALA A 273 1.36 17.06 8.61
CA ALA A 273 2.08 15.94 8.03
C ALA A 273 3.23 16.39 7.12
N TYR A 274 3.05 17.50 6.39
CA TYR A 274 4.08 18.12 5.57
C TYR A 274 5.28 18.61 6.40
N HIS A 275 5.04 19.37 7.47
CA HIS A 275 6.11 19.84 8.35
C HIS A 275 6.81 18.70 9.09
N LEU A 276 6.04 17.72 9.59
CA LEU A 276 6.58 16.54 10.24
C LEU A 276 7.46 15.70 9.28
N ALA A 277 7.00 15.49 8.05
CA ALA A 277 7.79 14.82 7.01
C ALA A 277 9.09 15.56 6.70
N GLY A 278 9.02 16.89 6.63
CA GLY A 278 10.19 17.72 6.38
C GLY A 278 11.20 17.67 7.53
N TYR A 279 10.73 17.64 8.79
CA TYR A 279 11.60 17.43 9.95
C TYR A 279 12.29 16.05 9.90
N ILE A 280 11.54 14.98 9.69
CA ILE A 280 12.09 13.60 9.58
C ILE A 280 13.14 13.50 8.46
N ASN A 281 12.88 14.10 7.30
CA ASN A 281 13.78 14.07 6.15
C ASN A 281 14.88 15.14 6.18
N SER A 282 14.99 15.91 7.26
CA SER A 282 16.12 16.84 7.47
C SER A 282 17.37 16.15 8.04
N PHE A 283 17.21 14.93 8.58
CA PHE A 283 18.28 14.16 9.20
C PHE A 283 19.07 13.32 8.20
N SER A 284 20.33 13.05 8.53
CA SER A 284 21.21 12.20 7.72
C SER A 284 20.75 10.74 7.71
N ARG A 285 21.04 10.07 6.60
CA ARG A 285 20.75 8.66 6.33
C ARG A 285 21.76 8.14 5.30
N PRO A 286 21.81 6.82 5.04
CA PRO A 286 22.73 6.27 4.06
C PRO A 286 22.57 6.93 2.69
N HIS A 287 23.70 7.12 2.00
CA HIS A 287 23.73 7.65 0.64
C HIS A 287 23.61 6.52 -0.39
N LYS A 288 22.62 6.62 -1.28
CA LYS A 288 22.53 5.75 -2.44
C LYS A 288 23.54 6.20 -3.50
N GLN A 289 24.33 5.26 -3.99
CA GLN A 289 25.22 5.52 -5.12
C GLN A 289 24.44 5.80 -6.42
N HIS A 290 25.01 6.67 -7.25
CA HIS A 290 24.57 7.00 -8.61
C HIS A 290 23.17 7.63 -8.72
N LEU A 291 22.83 8.52 -7.78
CA LEU A 291 21.54 9.25 -7.81
C LEU A 291 21.37 10.12 -9.04
N GLU A 292 22.46 10.54 -9.68
CA GLU A 292 22.44 11.29 -10.95
C GLU A 292 21.88 10.48 -12.12
N LEU A 293 21.88 9.14 -12.02
CA LEU A 293 21.30 8.23 -13.00
C LEU A 293 19.82 7.91 -12.72
N ASP A 294 19.32 8.22 -11.51
CA ASP A 294 17.89 8.14 -11.23
C ASP A 294 17.17 9.23 -12.05
N PHE A 295 16.10 8.82 -12.75
CA PHE A 295 15.34 9.68 -13.68
C PHE A 295 16.18 10.18 -14.88
N PRO A 296 16.53 9.29 -15.84
CA PRO A 296 17.26 9.67 -17.05
C PRO A 296 16.59 10.83 -17.82
N ASP A 297 15.26 10.80 -17.93
CA ASP A 297 14.50 12.01 -18.25
C ASP A 297 14.21 12.79 -16.96
N ARG A 298 14.98 13.85 -16.75
CA ARG A 298 14.86 14.76 -15.60
C ARG A 298 13.48 15.40 -15.48
N LYS A 299 12.70 15.49 -16.57
CA LYS A 299 11.31 15.97 -16.54
C LYS A 299 10.36 14.96 -15.89
N LEU A 300 10.77 13.71 -15.68
CA LEU A 300 9.99 12.72 -14.93
C LEU A 300 10.37 12.68 -13.45
N LYS A 301 11.45 13.37 -13.05
CA LYS A 301 11.86 13.50 -11.66
C LYS A 301 10.76 14.21 -10.84
N PRO A 302 10.27 13.62 -9.76
CA PRO A 302 9.22 14.23 -8.96
C PRO A 302 9.68 15.49 -8.22
N VAL A 303 8.77 16.44 -7.98
CA VAL A 303 9.14 17.79 -7.52
C VAL A 303 9.81 17.82 -6.16
N SER A 304 9.49 16.83 -5.31
CA SER A 304 10.03 16.72 -3.95
C SER A 304 11.26 15.81 -3.84
N THR A 305 11.93 15.55 -4.97
CA THR A 305 13.18 14.77 -5.00
C THR A 305 14.34 15.63 -4.49
N PRO A 306 14.96 15.31 -3.33
CA PRO A 306 15.89 16.20 -2.65
C PRO A 306 17.32 16.18 -3.24
N TYR A 307 17.51 15.53 -4.40
CA TYR A 307 18.79 15.41 -5.08
C TYR A 307 18.68 15.68 -6.58
N GLY A 308 19.68 16.37 -7.10
CA GLY A 308 19.81 16.72 -8.50
C GLY A 308 20.33 15.58 -9.38
N PRO A 309 20.63 15.85 -10.66
CA PRO A 309 20.30 17.10 -11.35
C PRO A 309 18.79 17.22 -11.65
N TRP A 310 18.30 18.46 -11.84
CA TRP A 310 16.92 18.76 -12.24
C TRP A 310 16.86 19.30 -13.67
N ALA A 311 15.64 19.43 -14.23
CA ALA A 311 15.41 20.03 -15.56
C ALA A 311 15.02 21.52 -15.49
N ASP A 312 15.16 22.08 -14.30
CA ASP A 312 14.81 23.45 -13.90
C ASP A 312 15.98 24.04 -13.10
N ASP A 313 15.85 25.33 -12.76
CA ASP A 313 16.88 26.11 -12.07
C ASP A 313 16.50 26.39 -10.60
N PHE A 314 15.51 25.69 -10.04
CA PHE A 314 15.15 25.85 -8.63
C PHE A 314 16.24 25.28 -7.72
N SER A 315 16.34 25.80 -6.50
CA SER A 315 17.39 25.37 -5.58
C SER A 315 17.14 23.96 -5.06
N ALA A 316 18.22 23.26 -4.71
CA ALA A 316 18.15 21.97 -4.02
C ALA A 316 17.33 22.05 -2.72
N GLU A 317 17.42 23.18 -2.02
CA GLU A 317 16.65 23.42 -0.80
C GLU A 317 15.16 23.50 -1.11
N GLN A 318 14.73 24.21 -2.17
CA GLN A 318 13.32 24.27 -2.53
C GLN A 318 12.76 22.90 -2.96
N HIS A 319 13.57 22.06 -3.62
CA HIS A 319 13.17 20.67 -3.90
C HIS A 319 13.06 19.79 -2.65
N ARG A 320 13.77 20.14 -1.57
CA ARG A 320 13.74 19.41 -0.29
C ARG A 320 12.59 19.87 0.60
N SER A 321 12.35 21.18 0.69
CA SER A 321 11.49 21.79 1.71
C SER A 321 10.37 22.67 1.15
N GLY A 322 10.24 22.81 -0.17
CA GLY A 322 9.22 23.64 -0.81
C GLY A 322 9.54 25.15 -0.76
N PRO A 323 8.59 26.02 -1.15
CA PRO A 323 7.26 25.68 -1.64
C PRO A 323 7.33 24.95 -2.99
N PHE A 324 6.48 23.93 -3.14
CA PHE A 324 6.39 23.10 -4.35
C PHE A 324 5.50 23.67 -5.47
N PRO A 325 4.42 24.43 -5.19
CA PRO A 325 3.58 24.99 -6.26
C PRO A 325 4.33 25.76 -7.35
N PRO A 326 5.32 26.64 -7.04
CA PRO A 326 6.10 27.32 -8.09
C PRO A 326 6.84 26.36 -9.04
N ILE A 327 7.34 25.24 -8.53
CA ILE A 327 7.99 24.20 -9.34
C ILE A 327 6.96 23.53 -10.24
N ILE A 328 5.80 23.14 -9.68
CA ILE A 328 4.72 22.49 -10.42
C ILE A 328 4.22 23.39 -11.56
N GLU A 329 3.98 24.67 -11.27
CA GLU A 329 3.56 25.68 -12.25
C GLU A 329 4.59 25.87 -13.37
N PHE A 330 5.88 25.91 -13.03
CA PHE A 330 6.95 26.00 -14.02
C PHE A 330 6.90 24.83 -15.01
N TYR A 331 6.78 23.59 -14.54
CA TYR A 331 6.71 22.42 -15.43
C TYR A 331 5.42 22.41 -16.25
N LYS A 332 4.30 22.85 -15.67
CA LYS A 332 3.04 22.99 -16.40
C LYS A 332 3.15 24.01 -17.52
N LYS A 333 3.74 25.17 -17.26
CA LYS A 333 3.90 26.25 -18.25
C LYS A 333 4.94 25.92 -19.33
N LYS A 334 6.10 25.38 -18.94
CA LYS A 334 7.25 25.15 -19.84
C LYS A 334 7.12 23.87 -20.66
N TYR A 335 6.54 22.82 -20.08
CA TYR A 335 6.52 21.49 -20.71
C TYR A 335 5.11 20.89 -20.85
N ASN A 336 4.05 21.60 -20.41
CA ASN A 336 2.70 21.06 -20.29
C ASN A 336 2.61 19.78 -19.44
N LEU A 337 3.52 19.64 -18.46
CA LEU A 337 3.58 18.49 -17.56
C LEU A 337 2.97 18.85 -16.21
N THR A 338 1.94 18.12 -15.80
CA THR A 338 1.44 18.19 -14.42
C THR A 338 2.32 17.30 -13.55
N LYS A 339 3.26 17.92 -12.84
CA LYS A 339 4.15 17.20 -11.93
C LYS A 339 3.44 16.87 -10.61
N THR A 340 3.81 15.73 -10.02
CA THR A 340 3.34 15.27 -8.72
C THR A 340 4.50 14.83 -7.82
N LYS A 341 4.17 14.19 -6.67
CA LYS A 341 5.07 13.72 -5.60
C LYS A 341 6.24 12.84 -6.00
#